data_AF-A0A0B0N6H3-F1
#
_entry.id   AF-A0A0B0N6H3-F1
#
_cell.length_a   1.000
_cell.length_b   1.000
_cell.length_c   1.000
_cell.angle_alpha   90.00
_cell.angle_beta   90.00
_cell.angle_gamma   90.00
#
_symmetry.space_group_name_H-M   'P 1'
#
loop_
_entity.id
_entity.type
_entity.pdbx_description
1 polymer ?
#
loop_
_entity_poly.entity_id
_entity_poly.type
_entity_poly.pdbx_seq_one_letter_code
_entity_poly.pdbx_strand_id
1 'polypeptide(L)'
;MEQPTKSPKWKRMETLGFRVSIIYNDLASPPFPSLPRLLPSFYLYFLACDEKPTLPWFTSVSTATTFKKPRRPYEKERLDAELRLVGEYGLRCKRELWRVQYALSRIRNAARDLLTLDEKNPRRIFEGEALLRRMNRYGLLDESQNKLDYVLALTVENFLERRLQTLVFKTGMAKSIHHARVLIRQRHIRVGRQVVNIPSFMVRVDSQKHIDFSLTSPFGGGRPGRVKRKNQRAAAKKAAGGDGDEDDEE
;
A
#
# COMPACT_ATOMS: atom_id res chain seq x y z
N MET A 1 38.09 26.41 45.83
CA MET A 1 37.64 26.44 44.41
C MET A 1 37.17 25.05 44.06
N GLU A 2 35.91 24.90 43.66
CA GLU A 2 35.22 23.62 43.54
C GLU A 2 35.43 22.94 42.18
N GLN A 3 35.26 21.62 42.17
CA GLN A 3 35.12 20.80 40.97
C GLN A 3 33.67 20.88 40.45
N PRO A 4 33.42 21.05 39.14
CA PRO A 4 32.06 21.13 38.60
C PRO A 4 31.40 19.75 38.54
N THR A 5 30.35 19.54 39.35
CA THR A 5 29.47 18.37 39.28
C THR A 5 28.38 18.56 38.20
N LYS A 6 27.94 17.46 37.59
CA LYS A 6 26.95 17.49 36.49
C LYS A 6 25.53 17.74 37.01
N SER A 7 24.84 18.71 36.40
CA SER A 7 23.43 19.06 36.66
C SER A 7 22.50 18.46 35.57
N PRO A 8 21.15 18.56 35.64
CA PRO A 8 20.35 17.34 35.80
C PRO A 8 19.46 16.97 34.60
N LYS A 9 19.01 15.70 34.57
CA LYS A 9 17.92 15.27 33.68
C LYS A 9 16.57 15.79 34.17
N TRP A 10 15.80 16.40 33.28
CA TRP A 10 14.47 16.94 33.57
C TRP A 10 13.45 15.84 33.87
N LYS A 11 12.79 15.92 35.04
CA LYS A 11 11.50 15.26 35.30
C LYS A 11 10.38 16.04 34.60
N ARG A 12 9.31 15.33 34.21
CA ARG A 12 7.95 15.88 34.29
C ARG A 12 6.99 14.78 34.73
N MET A 13 6.50 14.89 35.95
CA MET A 13 5.40 14.10 36.50
C MET A 13 4.06 14.74 36.08
N GLU A 14 3.02 13.90 36.03
CA GLU A 14 1.63 14.17 36.41
C GLU A 14 0.91 15.43 35.88
N THR A 15 -0.24 15.22 35.24
CA THR A 15 -1.59 15.44 35.82
C THR A 15 -2.67 15.27 34.73
N LEU A 16 -3.95 15.28 35.15
CA LEU A 16 -5.17 15.13 34.34
C LEU A 16 -5.44 13.68 33.86
N GLY A 17 -6.59 13.05 34.13
CA GLY A 17 -7.71 13.46 34.97
C GLY A 17 -8.99 12.66 34.66
N PHE A 18 -9.57 12.06 35.69
CA PHE A 18 -11.01 11.78 35.89
C PHE A 18 -11.91 11.21 34.76
N ARG A 19 -12.49 10.02 35.05
CA ARG A 19 -13.80 9.47 34.58
C ARG A 19 -13.94 9.25 33.05
N VAL A 20 -14.70 8.28 32.55
CA VAL A 20 -16.13 8.00 32.74
C VAL A 20 -16.45 6.49 32.68
N SER A 21 -17.42 6.06 33.49
CA SER A 21 -18.00 4.70 33.47
C SER A 21 -18.84 4.44 32.23
N ILE A 22 -18.75 3.23 31.65
CA ILE A 22 -19.92 2.48 31.13
C ILE A 22 -19.69 0.98 31.41
N ILE A 23 -20.51 0.40 32.30
CA ILE A 23 -20.83 -1.04 32.36
C ILE A 23 -22.37 -1.10 32.53
N TYR A 24 -22.99 -2.04 31.81
CA TYR A 24 -24.42 -2.39 31.62
C TYR A 24 -24.67 -2.44 30.10
N ASN A 25 -25.28 -3.45 29.45
CA ASN A 25 -25.65 -4.83 29.83
C ASN A 25 -25.63 -5.69 28.52
N ASP A 26 -25.97 -6.99 28.42
CA ASP A 26 -26.69 -7.91 29.32
C ASP A 26 -26.38 -9.41 29.03
N LEU A 27 -27.03 -10.32 29.78
CA LEU A 27 -27.51 -11.67 29.40
C LEU A 27 -26.69 -12.54 28.41
N ALA A 28 -26.05 -13.60 28.91
CA ALA A 28 -26.42 -15.01 28.60
C ALA A 28 -25.44 -16.02 29.22
N SER A 29 -25.92 -16.84 30.17
CA SER A 29 -25.20 -18.02 30.68
C SER A 29 -26.00 -19.29 30.41
N PRO A 30 -25.42 -20.31 29.76
CA PRO A 30 -25.82 -21.70 29.94
C PRO A 30 -24.90 -22.39 30.98
N PRO A 31 -25.39 -23.42 31.71
CA PRO A 31 -24.71 -23.95 32.89
C PRO A 31 -23.64 -25.00 32.56
N PHE A 32 -22.57 -25.03 33.36
CA PHE A 32 -21.67 -26.19 33.47
C PHE A 32 -21.57 -26.62 34.95
N PRO A 33 -21.42 -27.93 35.23
CA PRO A 33 -21.59 -28.47 36.57
C PRO A 33 -20.34 -28.32 37.45
N SER A 34 -20.60 -28.38 38.75
CA SER A 34 -19.70 -28.60 39.88
C SER A 34 -18.34 -29.26 39.58
N LEU A 35 -17.26 -28.68 40.11
CA LEU A 35 -16.17 -29.36 40.84
C LEU A 35 -15.39 -28.31 41.68
N PRO A 36 -14.80 -28.66 42.83
CA PRO A 36 -14.39 -27.70 43.86
C PRO A 36 -12.99 -27.09 43.66
N ARG A 37 -12.79 -25.93 44.28
CA ARG A 37 -11.47 -25.29 44.44
C ARG A 37 -10.60 -26.07 45.43
N LEU A 38 -9.46 -26.58 44.98
CA LEU A 38 -8.26 -26.77 45.82
C LEU A 38 -6.99 -26.39 45.03
N LEU A 39 -6.43 -25.24 45.41
CA LEU A 39 -4.97 -25.00 45.38
C LEU A 39 -4.42 -25.48 46.75
N PRO A 40 -3.09 -25.62 47.00
CA PRO A 40 -1.96 -25.19 46.18
C PRO A 40 -0.81 -26.24 46.09
N SER A 41 0.38 -25.77 45.70
CA SER A 41 1.71 -26.37 45.97
C SER A 41 2.19 -27.50 45.06
N PHE A 42 2.82 -27.12 43.95
CA PHE A 42 4.03 -27.81 43.46
C PHE A 42 5.09 -26.76 43.06
N TYR A 43 5.76 -26.23 44.09
CA TYR A 43 7.07 -25.60 43.93
C TYR A 43 8.13 -26.71 43.76
N LEU A 44 9.25 -26.42 43.11
CA LEU A 44 10.28 -27.39 42.67
C LEU A 44 9.82 -28.40 41.61
N TYR A 45 10.05 -28.07 40.34
CA TYR A 45 11.00 -28.79 39.48
C TYR A 45 11.16 -28.01 38.16
N PHE A 46 12.10 -27.07 38.09
CA PHE A 46 12.69 -26.61 36.81
C PHE A 46 14.00 -25.83 37.06
N LEU A 47 15.04 -26.57 37.42
CA LEU A 47 16.44 -26.14 37.38
C LEU A 47 17.16 -27.17 36.50
N ALA A 48 18.01 -26.71 35.58
CA ALA A 48 18.67 -27.48 34.50
C ALA A 48 17.79 -27.91 33.31
N CYS A 49 17.58 -26.97 32.38
CA CYS A 49 17.67 -27.28 30.94
C CYS A 49 18.04 -26.01 30.16
N ASP A 50 19.30 -25.89 29.73
CA ASP A 50 19.77 -24.81 28.84
C ASP A 50 19.59 -25.22 27.36
N GLU A 51 18.41 -25.75 27.05
CA GLU A 51 17.95 -25.97 25.68
C GLU A 51 16.86 -24.96 25.35
N LYS A 52 17.21 -23.98 24.51
CA LYS A 52 16.24 -23.06 23.93
C LYS A 52 15.29 -23.89 23.06
N PRO A 53 13.98 -23.97 23.33
CA PRO A 53 13.05 -24.59 22.41
C PRO A 53 13.05 -23.77 21.13
N THR A 54 13.63 -24.31 20.06
CA THR A 54 13.56 -23.76 18.71
C THR A 54 12.16 -23.99 18.16
N LEU A 55 11.21 -23.18 18.65
CA LEU A 55 9.80 -23.26 18.29
C LEU A 55 9.65 -23.21 16.76
N PRO A 56 9.24 -24.31 16.10
CA PRO A 56 9.31 -24.44 14.63
C PRO A 56 8.28 -23.57 13.89
N TRP A 57 7.45 -22.82 14.63
CA TRP A 57 6.44 -21.91 14.10
C TRP A 57 6.90 -20.45 13.98
N PHE A 58 8.02 -20.04 14.58
CA PHE A 58 8.52 -18.67 14.45
C PHE A 58 9.42 -18.50 13.22
N THR A 59 8.82 -18.60 12.03
CA THR A 59 9.51 -18.20 10.79
C THR A 59 9.89 -16.72 10.86
N SER A 60 11.18 -16.42 10.78
CA SER A 60 11.68 -15.04 10.81
C SER A 60 11.32 -14.32 9.50
N VAL A 61 10.22 -13.55 9.52
CA VAL A 61 9.77 -12.78 8.36
C VAL A 61 10.80 -11.71 8.02
N SER A 62 11.57 -11.92 6.95
CA SER A 62 12.57 -10.97 6.49
C SER A 62 11.89 -9.76 5.84
N THR A 63 12.07 -8.58 6.45
CA THR A 63 11.52 -7.32 5.94
C THR A 63 12.60 -6.50 5.22
N ALA A 64 12.31 -6.03 4.01
CA ALA A 64 13.25 -5.29 3.18
C ALA A 64 12.80 -3.82 2.95
N THR A 65 13.78 -2.92 2.83
CA THR A 65 13.51 -1.50 2.55
C THR A 65 13.20 -1.27 1.07
N THR A 66 12.08 -0.58 0.78
CA THR A 66 11.59 -0.34 -0.59
C THR A 66 12.05 1.00 -1.20
N PHE A 67 12.73 1.85 -0.44
CA PHE A 67 13.16 3.18 -0.89
C PHE A 67 14.41 3.63 -0.13
N LYS A 68 15.17 4.54 -0.71
CA LYS A 68 16.26 5.27 -0.04
C LYS A 68 15.93 6.76 -0.03
N LYS A 69 16.39 7.50 0.99
CA LYS A 69 16.28 8.96 1.06
C LYS A 69 17.43 9.60 0.25
N PRO A 70 17.25 10.79 -0.35
CA PRO A 70 18.33 11.53 -1.00
C PRO A 70 19.42 11.93 0.02
N ARG A 71 20.68 12.00 -0.42
CA ARG A 71 21.81 12.39 0.44
C ARG A 71 21.78 13.87 0.84
N ARG A 72 21.37 14.76 -0.09
CA ARG A 72 21.25 16.21 0.12
C ARG A 72 19.76 16.61 0.15
N PRO A 73 19.20 16.97 1.32
CA PRO A 73 17.75 17.24 1.43
C PRO A 73 17.26 18.52 0.74
N TYR A 74 18.08 19.57 0.69
CA TYR A 74 17.66 20.93 0.29
C TYR A 74 18.33 21.41 -1.00
N GLU A 75 18.33 20.56 -2.01
CA GLU A 75 18.88 20.82 -3.34
C GLU A 75 17.74 21.28 -4.26
N LYS A 76 17.74 22.56 -4.66
CA LYS A 76 16.60 23.21 -5.33
C LYS A 76 16.17 22.47 -6.61
N GLU A 77 17.10 22.24 -7.53
CA GLU A 77 16.86 21.55 -8.81
C GLU A 77 16.18 20.19 -8.63
N ARG A 78 16.67 19.39 -7.66
CA ARG A 78 16.06 18.09 -7.32
C ARG A 78 14.67 18.27 -6.73
N LEU A 79 14.44 19.25 -5.86
CA LEU A 79 13.12 19.50 -5.26
C LEU A 79 12.09 19.90 -6.31
N ASP A 80 12.47 20.73 -7.28
CA ASP A 80 11.64 21.23 -8.37
C ASP A 80 11.33 20.11 -9.38
N ALA A 81 12.33 19.32 -9.79
CA ALA A 81 12.14 18.15 -10.66
C ALA A 81 11.25 17.07 -10.01
N GLU A 82 11.44 16.78 -8.72
CA GLU A 82 10.55 15.88 -7.97
C GLU A 82 9.12 16.43 -7.87
N LEU A 83 8.95 17.76 -7.71
CA LEU A 83 7.63 18.38 -7.59
C LEU A 83 6.86 18.31 -8.92
N ARG A 84 7.55 18.56 -10.04
CA ARG A 84 7.01 18.40 -11.40
C ARG A 84 6.44 17.00 -11.61
N LEU A 85 7.23 15.95 -11.36
CA LEU A 85 6.79 14.55 -11.52
C LEU A 85 5.66 14.16 -10.55
N VAL A 86 5.66 14.71 -9.33
CA VAL A 86 4.58 14.48 -8.36
C VAL A 86 3.25 15.10 -8.85
N GLY A 87 3.31 16.28 -9.46
CA GLY A 87 2.17 16.95 -10.09
C GLY A 87 1.66 16.20 -11.32
N GLU A 88 2.52 15.99 -12.32
CA GLU A 88 2.19 15.31 -13.59
C GLU A 88 1.54 13.93 -13.37
N TYR A 89 2.07 13.13 -12.44
CA TYR A 89 1.57 11.77 -12.18
C TYR A 89 0.64 11.64 -10.95
N GLY A 90 0.24 12.77 -10.35
CA GLY A 90 -0.71 12.80 -9.22
C GLY A 90 -0.31 11.91 -8.04
N LEU A 91 0.96 11.97 -7.62
CA LEU A 91 1.50 11.16 -6.54
C LEU A 91 1.14 11.75 -5.16
N ARG A 92 0.87 10.90 -4.16
CA ARG A 92 0.53 11.40 -2.80
C ARG A 92 1.73 11.99 -2.06
N CYS A 93 2.91 11.41 -2.22
CA CYS A 93 4.12 11.79 -1.48
C CYS A 93 5.38 11.51 -2.31
N LYS A 94 6.45 12.29 -2.09
CA LYS A 94 7.79 12.05 -2.65
C LYS A 94 8.34 10.63 -2.38
N ARG A 95 7.89 9.98 -1.31
CA ARG A 95 8.18 8.56 -1.02
C ARG A 95 7.76 7.58 -2.13
N GLU A 96 6.67 7.86 -2.86
CA GLU A 96 6.28 7.02 -4.01
C GLU A 96 7.29 7.14 -5.16
N LEU A 97 7.80 8.35 -5.42
CA LEU A 97 8.84 8.61 -6.40
C LEU A 97 10.17 7.93 -6.00
N TRP A 98 10.58 8.05 -4.74
CA TRP A 98 11.80 7.41 -4.22
C TRP A 98 11.74 5.87 -4.25
N ARG A 99 10.56 5.26 -4.21
CA ARG A 99 10.39 3.81 -4.42
C ARG A 99 10.70 3.42 -5.87
N VAL A 100 10.19 4.18 -6.84
CA VAL A 100 10.45 3.95 -8.26
C VAL A 100 11.93 4.18 -8.58
N GLN A 101 12.52 5.29 -8.13
CA GLN A 101 13.94 5.57 -8.28
C GLN A 101 14.82 4.47 -7.66
N TYR A 102 14.44 3.92 -6.51
CA TYR A 102 15.18 2.83 -5.88
C TYR A 102 15.09 1.52 -6.67
N ALA A 103 13.91 1.15 -7.18
CA ALA A 103 13.73 -0.01 -8.04
C ALA A 103 14.54 0.13 -9.34
N LEU A 104 14.51 1.31 -9.97
CA LEU A 104 15.27 1.65 -11.16
C LEU A 104 16.79 1.57 -10.89
N SER A 105 17.27 2.10 -9.77
CA SER A 105 18.67 1.98 -9.35
C SER A 105 19.10 0.52 -9.14
N ARG A 106 18.23 -0.35 -8.60
CA ARG A 106 18.52 -1.80 -8.48
C ARG A 106 18.62 -2.47 -9.85
N ILE A 107 17.76 -2.12 -10.79
CA ILE A 107 17.78 -2.64 -12.17
C ILE A 107 19.03 -2.18 -12.92
N ARG A 108 19.36 -0.87 -12.89
CA ARG A 108 20.57 -0.33 -13.52
C ARG A 108 21.86 -0.92 -12.94
N ASN A 109 21.92 -1.17 -11.64
CA ASN A 109 23.10 -1.79 -11.04
C ASN A 109 23.28 -3.22 -11.55
N ALA A 110 22.22 -4.05 -11.55
CA ALA A 110 22.28 -5.38 -12.13
C ALA A 110 22.68 -5.36 -13.62
N ALA A 111 22.17 -4.40 -14.41
CA ALA A 111 22.59 -4.25 -15.81
C ALA A 111 24.08 -3.89 -15.95
N ARG A 112 24.63 -2.99 -15.11
CA ARG A 112 26.08 -2.69 -15.10
C ARG A 112 26.91 -3.90 -14.70
N ASP A 113 26.50 -4.61 -13.66
CA ASP A 113 27.19 -5.82 -13.17
C ASP A 113 27.23 -6.91 -14.24
N LEU A 114 26.22 -6.97 -15.14
CA LEU A 114 26.18 -7.92 -16.25
C LEU A 114 26.97 -7.46 -17.47
N LEU A 115 27.08 -6.14 -17.72
CA LEU A 115 27.82 -5.58 -18.85
C LEU A 115 29.35 -5.64 -18.67
N THR A 116 29.85 -5.79 -17.45
CA THR A 116 31.29 -5.99 -17.17
C THR A 116 31.77 -7.43 -17.43
N LEU A 117 30.87 -8.41 -17.48
CA LEU A 117 31.21 -9.79 -17.84
C LEU A 117 31.26 -9.94 -19.38
N ASP A 118 32.13 -10.81 -19.88
CA ASP A 118 32.13 -11.20 -21.30
C ASP A 118 30.79 -11.84 -21.74
N GLU A 119 30.43 -11.63 -23.00
CA GLU A 119 29.16 -12.05 -23.63
C GLU A 119 28.88 -13.55 -23.55
N LYS A 120 29.92 -14.39 -23.56
CA LYS A 120 29.77 -15.86 -23.55
C LYS A 120 29.62 -16.43 -22.14
N ASN A 121 29.71 -15.60 -21.09
CA ASN A 121 29.54 -16.08 -19.72
C ASN A 121 28.10 -16.58 -19.48
N PRO A 122 27.92 -17.78 -18.88
CA PRO A 122 26.60 -18.35 -18.65
C PRO A 122 25.74 -17.45 -17.74
N ARG A 123 26.37 -16.73 -16.80
CA ARG A 123 25.70 -15.73 -15.95
C ARG A 123 25.14 -14.55 -16.75
N ARG A 124 25.92 -13.98 -17.69
CA ARG A 124 25.47 -12.84 -18.52
C ARG A 124 24.31 -13.24 -19.41
N ILE A 125 24.38 -14.42 -20.02
CA ILE A 125 23.30 -14.99 -20.85
C ILE A 125 22.03 -15.19 -19.99
N PHE A 126 22.10 -15.94 -18.90
CA PHE A 126 20.93 -16.30 -18.10
C PHE A 126 20.32 -15.11 -17.34
N GLU A 127 21.12 -14.37 -16.56
CA GLU A 127 20.64 -13.24 -15.76
C GLU A 127 20.22 -12.05 -16.64
N GLY A 128 20.95 -11.80 -17.73
CA GLY A 128 20.65 -10.74 -18.69
C GLY A 128 19.35 -10.99 -19.46
N GLU A 129 19.17 -12.20 -19.99
CA GLU A 129 17.92 -12.57 -20.68
C GLU A 129 16.73 -12.57 -19.70
N ALA A 130 16.91 -13.02 -18.46
CA ALA A 130 15.88 -12.93 -17.42
C ALA A 130 15.52 -11.48 -17.05
N LEU A 131 16.47 -10.55 -17.11
CA LEU A 131 16.24 -9.11 -16.90
C LEU A 131 15.44 -8.51 -18.06
N LEU A 132 15.85 -8.77 -19.31
CA LEU A 132 15.17 -8.29 -20.52
C LEU A 132 13.73 -8.82 -20.60
N ARG A 133 13.52 -10.14 -20.39
CA ARG A 133 12.17 -10.75 -20.29
C ARG A 133 11.28 -10.06 -19.25
N ARG A 134 11.86 -9.56 -18.15
CA ARG A 134 11.11 -8.81 -17.12
C ARG A 134 10.74 -7.41 -17.59
N MET A 135 11.63 -6.70 -18.30
CA MET A 135 11.35 -5.36 -18.82
C MET A 135 10.25 -5.38 -19.90
N ASN A 136 10.33 -6.32 -20.83
CA ASN A 136 9.35 -6.46 -21.93
C ASN A 136 7.96 -6.83 -21.40
N ARG A 137 7.90 -7.75 -20.42
CA ARG A 137 6.65 -8.12 -19.72
C ARG A 137 5.92 -6.92 -19.10
N TYR A 138 6.65 -5.91 -18.65
CA TYR A 138 6.08 -4.66 -18.13
C TYR A 138 5.90 -3.57 -19.20
N GLY A 139 6.40 -3.75 -20.42
CA GLY A 139 6.34 -2.74 -21.49
C GLY A 139 7.20 -1.52 -21.18
N LEU A 140 8.40 -1.73 -20.63
CA LEU A 140 9.37 -0.67 -20.34
C LEU A 140 10.39 -0.46 -21.47
N LEU A 141 10.56 -1.47 -22.32
CA LEU A 141 11.34 -1.44 -23.56
C LEU A 141 10.41 -1.79 -24.72
N ASP A 142 10.73 -1.26 -25.90
CA ASP A 142 10.11 -1.67 -27.16
C ASP A 142 10.78 -2.94 -27.72
N GLU A 143 10.08 -3.66 -28.59
CA GLU A 143 10.56 -4.91 -29.20
C GLU A 143 11.83 -4.71 -30.05
N SER A 144 12.03 -3.51 -30.60
CA SER A 144 13.27 -3.14 -31.31
C SER A 144 14.49 -2.93 -30.39
N GLN A 145 14.28 -2.69 -29.08
CA GLN A 145 15.31 -2.23 -28.13
C GLN A 145 15.73 -3.32 -27.11
N ASN A 146 15.79 -4.57 -27.57
CA ASN A 146 16.11 -5.74 -26.76
C ASN A 146 17.60 -5.93 -26.43
N LYS A 147 18.29 -4.87 -25.98
CA LYS A 147 19.69 -4.90 -25.52
C LYS A 147 19.84 -4.38 -24.09
N LEU A 148 20.86 -4.86 -23.37
CA LEU A 148 21.12 -4.46 -21.99
C LEU A 148 21.45 -2.96 -21.85
N ASP A 149 22.00 -2.34 -22.88
CA ASP A 149 22.36 -0.92 -22.90
C ASP A 149 21.14 0.00 -22.74
N TYR A 150 20.01 -0.34 -23.38
CA TYR A 150 18.76 0.41 -23.25
C TYR A 150 18.18 0.35 -21.83
N VAL A 151 18.49 -0.69 -21.05
CA VAL A 151 18.11 -0.78 -19.62
C VAL A 151 18.78 0.33 -18.79
N LEU A 152 19.97 0.79 -19.20
CA LEU A 152 20.63 1.93 -18.54
C LEU A 152 19.93 3.26 -18.85
N ALA A 153 19.44 3.42 -20.09
CA ALA A 153 18.74 4.61 -20.56
C ALA A 153 17.33 4.80 -19.95
N LEU A 154 16.71 3.75 -19.41
CA LEU A 154 15.38 3.80 -18.78
C LEU A 154 15.25 4.95 -17.77
N THR A 155 14.21 5.78 -17.93
CA THR A 155 13.94 6.92 -17.05
C THR A 155 12.87 6.61 -15.99
N VAL A 156 12.58 7.56 -15.09
CA VAL A 156 11.61 7.35 -14.00
C VAL A 156 10.18 7.41 -14.52
N GLU A 157 9.96 8.22 -15.54
CA GLU A 157 8.69 8.47 -16.24
C GLU A 157 8.17 7.15 -16.82
N ASN A 158 9.02 6.36 -17.50
CA ASN A 158 8.69 5.04 -18.04
C ASN A 158 8.02 4.12 -17.00
N PHE A 159 8.47 4.16 -15.74
CA PHE A 159 7.85 3.37 -14.67
C PHE A 159 6.56 3.99 -14.13
N LEU A 160 6.45 5.32 -14.11
CA LEU A 160 5.23 6.02 -13.68
C LEU A 160 4.11 5.84 -14.70
N GLU A 161 4.42 5.85 -16.00
CA GLU A 161 3.51 5.57 -17.12
C GLU A 161 2.81 4.21 -17.00
N ARG A 162 3.53 3.16 -16.59
CA ARG A 162 3.04 1.77 -16.47
C ARG A 162 2.21 1.49 -15.22
N ARG A 163 1.92 2.51 -14.39
CA ARG A 163 1.08 2.35 -13.19
C ARG A 163 -0.39 2.25 -13.57
N LEU A 164 -1.17 1.52 -12.79
CA LEU A 164 -2.62 1.42 -12.98
C LEU A 164 -3.30 2.80 -12.94
N GLN A 165 -2.83 3.71 -12.09
CA GLN A 165 -3.35 5.08 -11.97
C GLN A 165 -3.24 5.88 -13.28
N THR A 166 -2.13 5.77 -13.99
CA THR A 166 -1.86 6.51 -15.24
C THR A 166 -2.49 5.85 -16.44
N LEU A 167 -2.46 4.51 -16.50
CA LEU A 167 -3.13 3.76 -17.56
C LEU A 167 -4.64 3.98 -17.55
N VAL A 168 -5.29 3.97 -16.37
CA VAL A 168 -6.73 4.27 -16.23
C VAL A 168 -7.08 5.68 -16.72
N PHE A 169 -6.17 6.65 -16.56
CA PHE A 169 -6.33 7.99 -17.13
C PHE A 169 -6.11 8.00 -18.66
N LYS A 170 -5.04 7.37 -19.16
CA LYS A 170 -4.75 7.27 -20.61
C LYS A 170 -5.85 6.53 -21.39
N THR A 171 -6.52 5.54 -20.79
CA THR A 171 -7.67 4.83 -21.40
C THR A 171 -8.99 5.64 -21.32
N GLY A 172 -9.01 6.82 -20.69
CA GLY A 172 -10.20 7.68 -20.64
C GLY A 172 -11.27 7.29 -19.61
N MET A 173 -11.07 6.23 -18.81
CA MET A 173 -12.00 5.82 -17.75
C MET A 173 -12.18 6.87 -16.64
N ALA A 174 -11.25 7.82 -16.51
CA ALA A 174 -11.28 8.86 -15.49
C ALA A 174 -10.92 10.23 -16.07
N LYS A 175 -11.73 11.25 -15.73
CA LYS A 175 -11.52 12.66 -16.13
C LYS A 175 -10.16 13.28 -15.70
N SER A 176 -9.48 12.69 -14.71
CA SER A 176 -8.22 13.21 -14.16
C SER A 176 -7.46 12.09 -13.44
N ILE A 177 -6.14 12.23 -13.33
CA ILE A 177 -5.23 11.31 -12.64
C ILE A 177 -5.59 11.17 -11.14
N HIS A 178 -6.07 12.24 -10.49
CA HIS A 178 -6.55 12.16 -9.11
C HIS A 178 -7.89 11.40 -9.01
N HIS A 179 -8.78 11.56 -10.00
CA HIS A 179 -10.03 10.82 -10.09
C HIS A 179 -9.77 9.32 -10.31
N ALA A 180 -8.85 8.94 -11.20
CA ALA A 180 -8.40 7.56 -11.39
C ALA A 180 -7.95 6.91 -10.07
N ARG A 181 -7.15 7.65 -9.26
CA ARG A 181 -6.68 7.17 -7.96
C ARG A 181 -7.81 6.91 -6.96
N VAL A 182 -8.87 7.73 -6.98
CA VAL A 182 -10.07 7.55 -6.13
C VAL A 182 -10.86 6.31 -6.57
N LEU A 183 -11.14 6.15 -7.87
CA LEU A 183 -11.85 4.99 -8.43
C LEU A 183 -11.15 3.65 -8.10
N ILE A 184 -9.81 3.61 -8.21
CA ILE A 184 -9.01 2.44 -7.85
C ILE A 184 -9.18 2.13 -6.36
N ARG A 185 -9.00 3.11 -5.46
CA ARG A 185 -9.13 2.88 -4.01
C ARG A 185 -10.54 2.49 -3.58
N GLN A 186 -11.57 2.97 -4.29
CA GLN A 186 -12.97 2.60 -4.09
C GLN A 186 -13.34 1.22 -4.67
N ARG A 187 -12.37 0.48 -5.23
CA ARG A 187 -12.54 -0.86 -5.81
C ARG A 187 -13.48 -0.90 -7.02
N HIS A 188 -13.48 0.17 -7.83
CA HIS A 188 -14.30 0.23 -9.05
C HIS A 188 -13.62 -0.35 -10.28
N ILE A 189 -12.30 -0.58 -10.26
CA ILE A 189 -11.51 -1.05 -11.41
C ILE A 189 -11.00 -2.48 -11.17
N ARG A 190 -11.07 -3.30 -12.22
CA ARG A 190 -10.49 -4.64 -12.29
C ARG A 190 -9.36 -4.69 -13.32
N VAL A 191 -8.46 -5.65 -13.15
CA VAL A 191 -7.45 -6.03 -14.15
C VAL A 191 -7.65 -7.52 -14.43
N GLY A 192 -8.13 -7.83 -15.63
CA GLY A 192 -8.67 -9.15 -15.94
C GLY A 192 -9.87 -9.47 -15.06
N ARG A 193 -9.80 -10.57 -14.29
CA ARG A 193 -10.85 -10.99 -13.36
C ARG A 193 -10.74 -10.34 -11.97
N GLN A 194 -9.56 -9.86 -11.58
CA GLN A 194 -9.29 -9.42 -10.20
C GLN A 194 -9.56 -7.92 -10.02
N VAL A 195 -10.29 -7.56 -8.97
CA VAL A 195 -10.46 -6.16 -8.55
C VAL A 195 -9.18 -5.68 -7.85
N VAL A 196 -8.61 -4.56 -8.30
CA VAL A 196 -7.33 -4.03 -7.80
C VAL A 196 -7.56 -2.69 -7.09
N ASN A 197 -7.12 -2.58 -5.83
CA ASN A 197 -7.30 -1.40 -4.99
C ASN A 197 -6.03 -0.55 -4.78
N ILE A 198 -4.90 -0.94 -5.42
CA ILE A 198 -3.60 -0.29 -5.24
C ILE A 198 -3.24 0.52 -6.51
N PRO A 199 -3.18 1.87 -6.46
CA PRO A 199 -2.83 2.70 -7.62
C PRO A 199 -1.34 2.65 -8.00
N SER A 200 -0.52 2.02 -7.17
CA SER A 200 0.90 1.74 -7.44
C SER A 200 1.14 0.40 -8.15
N PHE A 201 0.08 -0.33 -8.52
CA PHE A 201 0.19 -1.59 -9.26
C PHE A 201 0.78 -1.32 -10.65
N MET A 202 1.86 -2.04 -11.01
CA MET A 202 2.47 -1.98 -12.35
C MET A 202 1.76 -2.98 -13.27
N VAL A 203 1.17 -2.48 -14.36
CA VAL A 203 0.37 -3.33 -15.25
C VAL A 203 1.24 -3.89 -16.37
N ARG A 204 1.19 -5.21 -16.53
CA ARG A 204 1.82 -5.95 -17.63
C ARG A 204 1.16 -5.61 -18.97
N VAL A 205 1.89 -5.72 -20.08
CA VAL A 205 1.35 -5.44 -21.43
C VAL A 205 0.14 -6.32 -21.72
N ASP A 206 0.25 -7.63 -21.48
CA ASP A 206 -0.82 -8.63 -21.62
C ASP A 206 -2.11 -8.24 -20.87
N SER A 207 -1.96 -7.67 -19.67
CA SER A 207 -3.06 -7.31 -18.79
C SER A 207 -3.68 -5.94 -19.10
N GLN A 208 -3.00 -5.11 -19.89
CA GLN A 208 -3.42 -3.74 -20.18
C GLN A 208 -4.72 -3.67 -21.01
N LYS A 209 -4.93 -4.64 -21.91
CA LYS A 209 -6.18 -4.77 -22.70
C LYS A 209 -7.40 -5.14 -21.85
N HIS A 210 -7.20 -5.57 -20.61
CA HIS A 210 -8.21 -6.14 -19.73
C HIS A 210 -8.48 -5.24 -18.50
N ILE A 211 -8.29 -3.92 -18.63
CA ILE A 211 -8.57 -2.95 -17.55
C ILE A 211 -9.97 -2.38 -17.77
N ASP A 212 -10.94 -2.81 -16.96
CA ASP A 212 -12.32 -2.37 -17.03
C ASP A 212 -12.84 -1.90 -15.65
N PHE A 213 -14.07 -1.37 -15.63
CA PHE A 213 -14.86 -1.34 -14.41
C PHE A 213 -15.20 -2.75 -13.92
N SER A 214 -15.26 -2.92 -12.60
CA SER A 214 -15.74 -4.17 -11.98
C SER A 214 -17.23 -4.32 -12.21
N LEU A 215 -17.67 -5.51 -12.60
CA LEU A 215 -19.10 -5.88 -12.76
C LEU A 215 -19.91 -5.65 -11.47
N THR A 216 -19.26 -5.82 -10.31
CA THR A 216 -19.86 -5.56 -8.99
C THR A 216 -19.97 -4.07 -8.64
N SER A 217 -19.30 -3.19 -9.39
CA SER A 217 -19.31 -1.75 -9.12
C SER A 217 -20.55 -1.06 -9.71
N PRO A 218 -21.02 0.06 -9.14
CA PRO A 218 -22.13 0.83 -9.69
C PRO A 218 -21.91 1.34 -11.13
N PHE A 219 -20.67 1.36 -11.62
CA PHE A 219 -20.32 1.77 -12.98
C PHE A 219 -20.24 0.60 -13.98
N GLY A 220 -20.14 -0.64 -13.48
CA GLY A 220 -20.08 -1.87 -14.29
C GLY A 220 -21.40 -2.67 -14.29
N GLY A 221 -22.53 -2.02 -14.01
CA GLY A 221 -23.86 -2.66 -13.92
C GLY A 221 -24.26 -3.15 -12.51
N GLY A 222 -23.40 -2.96 -11.51
CA GLY A 222 -23.69 -3.33 -10.12
C GLY A 222 -24.72 -2.41 -9.42
N ARG A 223 -25.25 -2.89 -8.29
CA ARG A 223 -26.27 -2.17 -7.48
C ARG A 223 -25.79 -0.76 -7.08
N PRO A 224 -26.63 0.28 -7.18
CA PRO A 224 -26.24 1.64 -6.77
C PRO A 224 -25.86 1.72 -5.29
N GLY A 225 -24.81 2.51 -5.02
CA GLY A 225 -24.19 2.67 -3.71
C GLY A 225 -25.13 3.22 -2.62
N ARG A 226 -24.76 3.00 -1.34
CA ARG A 226 -25.60 3.29 -0.16
C ARG A 226 -26.23 4.69 -0.18
N VAL A 227 -25.44 5.73 -0.43
CA VAL A 227 -25.92 7.13 -0.43
C VAL A 227 -26.83 7.39 -1.63
N LYS A 228 -26.45 6.98 -2.84
CA LYS A 228 -27.33 7.11 -4.04
C LYS A 228 -28.68 6.43 -3.81
N ARG A 229 -28.70 5.24 -3.20
CA ARG A 229 -29.92 4.52 -2.83
C ARG A 229 -30.72 5.21 -1.71
N LYS A 230 -30.08 5.78 -0.69
CA LYS A 230 -30.77 6.59 0.34
C LYS A 230 -31.43 7.81 -0.30
N ASN A 231 -30.71 8.51 -1.17
CA ASN A 231 -31.21 9.71 -1.85
C ASN A 231 -32.34 9.38 -2.84
N GLN A 232 -32.23 8.28 -3.58
CA GLN A 232 -33.32 7.78 -4.43
C GLN A 232 -34.58 7.42 -3.62
N ARG A 233 -34.43 6.76 -2.46
CA ARG A 233 -35.57 6.47 -1.57
C ARG A 233 -36.18 7.75 -0.98
N ALA A 234 -35.35 8.73 -0.60
CA ALA A 234 -35.83 10.01 -0.08
C ALA A 234 -36.55 10.84 -1.17
N ALA A 235 -36.01 10.88 -2.39
CA ALA A 235 -36.64 11.52 -3.54
C ALA A 235 -37.97 10.83 -3.89
N ALA A 236 -38.02 9.49 -3.87
CA ALA A 236 -39.27 8.75 -4.06
C ALA A 236 -40.30 9.03 -2.96
N LYS A 237 -39.91 9.13 -1.68
CA LYS A 237 -40.85 9.51 -0.60
C LYS A 237 -41.39 10.94 -0.80
N LYS A 238 -40.53 11.90 -1.18
CA LYS A 238 -40.94 13.28 -1.48
C LYS A 238 -41.87 13.36 -2.70
N ALA A 239 -41.56 12.63 -3.77
CA ALA A 239 -42.41 12.56 -4.97
C ALA A 239 -43.75 11.84 -4.73
N ALA A 240 -43.83 10.98 -3.71
CA ALA A 240 -45.05 10.30 -3.30
C ALA A 240 -45.92 11.12 -2.31
N GLY A 241 -45.69 12.43 -2.17
CA GLY A 241 -46.57 13.32 -1.40
C GLY A 241 -46.60 13.06 0.11
N GLY A 242 -45.56 12.44 0.67
CA GLY A 242 -45.46 12.19 2.11
C GLY A 242 -45.06 13.42 2.92
N ASP A 243 -45.83 14.49 2.78
CA ASP A 243 -45.89 15.63 3.70
C ASP A 243 -47.01 15.34 4.70
N GLY A 244 -46.65 15.35 5.97
CA GLY A 244 -47.51 15.04 7.09
C GLY A 244 -46.92 15.74 8.30
N ASP A 245 -46.85 17.07 8.19
CA ASP A 245 -46.92 17.92 9.37
C ASP A 245 -48.38 17.82 9.85
N GLU A 246 -48.59 17.01 10.89
CA GLU A 246 -49.65 17.29 11.85
C GLU A 246 -49.02 18.32 12.80
N ASP A 247 -49.37 19.59 12.59
CA ASP A 247 -49.23 20.64 13.58
C ASP A 247 -50.18 20.29 14.76
N ASP A 248 -49.68 19.52 15.72
CA ASP A 248 -50.36 19.34 17.00
C ASP A 248 -50.20 20.63 17.84
N GLU A 249 -51.04 21.63 17.54
CA GLU A 249 -51.41 22.70 18.46
C GLU A 249 -52.39 22.16 19.54
N GLU A 250 -51.88 21.73 20.71
CA GLU A 250 -52.53 21.95 22.03
C GLU A 250 -51.55 21.80 23.22
#